data_AF-A0AAN3QW93-F1
#
_entry.id   AF-A0AAN3QW93-F1
#
_cell.length_a   1.000
_cell.length_b   1.000
_cell.length_c   1.000
_cell.angle_alpha   90.00
_cell.angle_beta   90.00
_cell.angle_gamma   90.00
#
_symmetry.space_group_name_H-M   'P 1'
#
loop_
_entity.id
_entity.type
_entity.pdbx_description
1 polymer ?
#
loop_
_entity_poly.entity_id
_entity_poly.type
_entity_poly.pdbx_seq_one_letter_code
_entity_poly.pdbx_strand_id
1 'polypeptide(L)'
;MMDYGIDIWGNENFIIKNGKVCINHEKKPAIIDIVKELRDDGYKGPLLLRFPHLIQKQIENIYGNFNKARKEFGYKGGFNAVYPLKVNQYPGFVKNLVKLGKDYNYGLEAGSKAELLLAMAYNNEGAPITVNGFKDRELINIGFIAAEMGHNITLTIEGLNELEAIIDIAKERFKPKPNIGLRVRLHSAGVGIWAKSGGINSKFGLTSTELIEAVNLLKENKLLEQFTMIHFHLGSQITEIHPLKKALNEAGNIYTELRKMGAKNLKAINLGGGLAVEYSQFKNEKSRNYTLREYANDVVFILKNIAEQKKDLEPDIFIESGRFVAANHAVLIAPVLELFSQEYAENKLILKKQNPKLIDELYDLYKSIKPSNALEYLHDSIDHLESILTLFDLGYVDLQDRSNAEILTHLITKKAILLLGDKQNPADLLAIQDEVQERYLVNFSLFQSIPDFWGLEQNFPIMPLDRLDEEPTRSASIWDITCDSDGEISYSKDKPLFLHDVDVEKENYFLGFFLVGAYQEVLGMKHNLFTHPTEAIISINEKGYEVEGIIEAQSILDALEDLDYDIHAIMDILNERISNSKLVNDKQKKHILGELYLFLNDNGYLKSIGV
;
A
#
# COMPACT_ATOMS: atom_id res chain seq x y z
N MET A 1 -18.42 7.55 18.96
CA MET A 1 -17.03 7.12 19.08
C MET A 1 -16.61 6.60 17.73
N MET A 2 -15.86 7.45 17.03
CA MET A 2 -15.28 7.19 15.72
C MET A 2 -14.31 6.02 15.81
N ASP A 3 -14.51 5.00 14.97
CA ASP A 3 -13.68 3.79 14.89
C ASP A 3 -12.83 3.73 13.61
N TYR A 4 -12.94 4.75 12.75
CA TYR A 4 -12.25 4.84 11.45
C TYR A 4 -12.44 3.58 10.60
N GLY A 5 -13.61 2.94 10.71
CA GLY A 5 -13.94 1.73 9.98
C GLY A 5 -12.97 0.57 10.24
N ILE A 6 -12.30 0.53 11.40
CA ILE A 6 -11.34 -0.53 11.77
C ILE A 6 -11.95 -1.93 11.64
N ASP A 7 -13.26 -2.08 11.84
CA ASP A 7 -13.98 -3.34 11.67
C ASP A 7 -14.20 -3.75 10.20
N ILE A 8 -14.05 -2.82 9.24
CA ILE A 8 -14.20 -3.05 7.80
C ILE A 8 -12.87 -3.58 7.22
N TRP A 9 -11.80 -2.81 7.38
CA TRP A 9 -10.49 -3.11 6.79
C TRP A 9 -9.52 -3.83 7.74
N GLY A 10 -9.65 -3.58 9.05
CA GLY A 10 -8.73 -4.08 10.06
C GLY A 10 -8.93 -5.55 10.39
N ASN A 11 -10.08 -6.13 10.01
CA ASN A 11 -10.51 -7.47 10.42
C ASN A 11 -10.35 -7.63 11.96
N GLU A 12 -10.16 -8.85 12.44
CA GLU A 12 -9.78 -9.10 13.83
C GLU A 12 -8.27 -8.93 14.07
N ASN A 13 -7.56 -8.14 13.26
CA ASN A 13 -6.10 -7.95 13.35
C ASN A 13 -5.71 -6.71 14.15
N PHE A 14 -6.50 -5.65 14.05
CA PHE A 14 -6.34 -4.42 14.79
C PHE A 14 -7.55 -4.20 15.69
N ILE A 15 -7.34 -3.59 16.86
CA ILE A 15 -8.41 -3.33 17.83
C ILE A 15 -8.11 -2.05 18.60
N ILE A 16 -9.15 -1.28 18.92
CA ILE A 16 -9.02 -0.09 19.76
C ILE A 16 -9.14 -0.49 21.23
N LYS A 17 -8.17 -0.09 22.07
CA LYS A 17 -8.15 -0.33 23.51
C LYS A 17 -7.64 0.90 24.23
N ASN A 18 -8.37 1.37 25.26
CA ASN A 18 -8.01 2.57 26.03
C ASN A 18 -7.69 3.78 25.14
N GLY A 19 -8.51 4.02 24.11
CA GLY A 19 -8.30 5.11 23.15
C GLY A 19 -7.10 4.92 22.22
N LYS A 20 -6.48 3.75 22.14
CA LYS A 20 -5.29 3.49 21.31
C LYS A 20 -5.51 2.33 20.35
N VAL A 21 -5.01 2.44 19.12
CA VAL A 21 -5.00 1.31 18.19
C VAL A 21 -3.91 0.31 18.61
N CYS A 22 -4.31 -0.96 18.70
CA CYS A 22 -3.49 -2.06 19.14
C CYS A 22 -3.50 -3.18 18.10
N ILE A 23 -2.41 -3.93 18.08
CA ILE A 23 -2.38 -5.23 17.42
C ILE A 23 -3.24 -6.20 18.22
N ASN A 24 -4.21 -6.87 17.61
CA ASN A 24 -5.07 -7.85 18.28
C ASN A 24 -4.39 -9.23 18.39
N HIS A 25 -3.29 -9.28 19.14
CA HIS A 25 -2.54 -10.50 19.45
C HIS A 25 -1.99 -10.45 20.88
N GLU A 26 -2.00 -11.59 21.58
CA GLU A 26 -1.52 -11.71 22.97
C GLU A 26 -2.06 -10.61 23.90
N LYS A 27 -1.17 -9.82 24.52
CA LYS A 27 -1.50 -8.71 25.43
C LYS A 27 -2.12 -7.49 24.74
N LYS A 28 -2.24 -7.53 23.41
CA LYS A 28 -2.73 -6.48 22.53
C LYS A 28 -1.87 -5.20 22.63
N PRO A 29 -0.61 -5.23 22.19
CA PRO A 29 0.29 -4.09 22.31
C PRO A 29 -0.22 -2.92 21.46
N ALA A 30 -0.19 -1.71 22.03
CA ALA A 30 -0.59 -0.50 21.34
C ALA A 30 0.52 -0.03 20.40
N ILE A 31 0.16 0.38 19.18
CA ILE A 31 1.14 0.83 18.18
C ILE A 31 1.87 2.08 18.68
N ILE A 32 1.15 2.99 19.37
CA ILE A 32 1.74 4.19 19.96
C ILE A 32 2.82 3.90 21.01
N ASP A 33 2.70 2.79 21.75
CA ASP A 33 3.68 2.44 22.79
C ASP A 33 5.00 1.97 22.13
N ILE A 34 4.90 1.18 21.05
CA ILE A 34 6.05 0.76 20.22
C ILE A 34 6.75 1.97 19.58
N VAL A 35 5.97 2.92 19.06
CA VAL A 35 6.50 4.14 18.44
C VAL A 35 7.24 5.00 19.47
N LYS A 36 6.73 5.09 20.70
CA LYS A 36 7.40 5.82 21.79
C LYS A 36 8.73 5.18 22.16
N GLU A 37 8.78 3.85 22.29
CA GLU A 37 10.02 3.11 22.55
C GLU A 37 11.09 3.37 21.47
N LEU A 38 10.74 3.22 20.19
CA LEU A 38 11.65 3.52 19.07
C LEU A 38 12.14 4.97 19.08
N ARG A 39 11.26 5.91 19.42
CA ARG A 39 11.62 7.33 19.50
C ARG A 39 12.54 7.62 20.69
N ASP A 40 12.40 6.91 21.79
CA ASP A 40 13.29 7.04 22.97
C ASP A 40 14.69 6.48 22.67
N ASP A 41 14.77 5.45 21.81
CA ASP A 41 16.02 4.91 21.29
C ASP A 41 16.71 5.81 20.23
N GLY A 42 16.08 6.93 19.86
CA GLY A 42 16.63 7.94 18.95
C GLY A 42 16.03 7.94 17.54
N TYR A 43 15.18 6.96 17.19
CA TYR A 43 14.58 6.86 15.86
C TYR A 43 13.41 7.83 15.71
N LYS A 44 13.68 9.04 15.19
CA LYS A 44 12.68 10.06 14.85
C LYS A 44 12.28 9.94 13.36
N GLY A 45 11.44 10.86 12.89
CA GLY A 45 10.90 10.83 11.52
C GLY A 45 9.72 9.86 11.35
N PRO A 46 9.32 9.57 10.09
CA PRO A 46 8.39 8.49 9.78
C PRO A 46 9.03 7.11 10.00
N LEU A 47 8.20 6.15 10.40
CA LEU A 47 8.61 4.77 10.70
C LEU A 47 7.70 3.78 9.98
N LEU A 48 8.27 2.75 9.36
CA LEU A 48 7.53 1.60 8.82
C LEU A 48 7.65 0.40 9.76
N LEU A 49 6.55 0.02 10.41
CA LEU A 49 6.54 -1.12 11.33
C LEU A 49 6.02 -2.37 10.63
N ARG A 50 6.78 -3.46 10.69
CA ARG A 50 6.42 -4.77 10.15
C ARG A 50 6.02 -5.71 11.28
N PHE A 51 4.95 -6.45 11.08
CA PHE A 51 4.37 -7.37 12.07
C PHE A 51 4.31 -8.80 11.50
N PRO A 52 5.34 -9.64 11.73
CA PRO A 52 5.39 -11.01 11.18
C PRO A 52 4.18 -11.87 11.56
N HIS A 53 3.59 -11.68 12.74
CA HIS A 53 2.40 -12.42 13.16
C HIS A 53 1.19 -12.17 12.23
N LEU A 54 1.07 -11.00 11.59
CA LEU A 54 0.03 -10.72 10.60
C LEU A 54 0.26 -11.49 9.31
N ILE A 55 1.52 -11.63 8.89
CA ILE A 55 1.92 -12.48 7.76
C ILE A 55 1.46 -13.92 8.04
N GLN A 56 1.81 -14.45 9.22
CA GLN A 56 1.39 -15.78 9.65
C GLN A 56 -0.13 -15.95 9.60
N LYS A 57 -0.88 -15.00 10.18
CA LYS A 57 -2.34 -15.03 10.22
C LYS A 57 -2.95 -15.00 8.80
N GLN A 58 -2.36 -14.25 7.86
CA GLN A 58 -2.81 -14.26 6.47
C GLN A 58 -2.56 -15.60 5.77
N ILE A 59 -1.39 -16.22 5.98
CA ILE A 59 -1.07 -17.55 5.46
C ILE A 59 -2.10 -18.57 5.97
N GLU A 60 -2.30 -18.62 7.28
CA GLU A 60 -3.27 -19.50 7.93
C GLU A 60 -4.69 -19.26 7.45
N ASN A 61 -5.07 -17.99 7.23
CA ASN A 61 -6.40 -17.62 6.75
C ASN A 61 -6.64 -18.11 5.32
N ILE A 62 -5.66 -17.96 4.42
CA ILE A 62 -5.73 -18.48 3.04
C ILE A 62 -5.90 -20.01 3.06
N TYR A 63 -4.96 -20.73 3.68
CA TYR A 63 -5.00 -22.19 3.72
C TYR A 63 -6.22 -22.71 4.47
N GLY A 64 -6.61 -22.05 5.56
CA GLY A 64 -7.78 -22.39 6.36
C GLY A 64 -9.07 -22.31 5.55
N ASN A 65 -9.27 -21.26 4.74
CA ASN A 65 -10.47 -21.13 3.91
C ASN A 65 -10.51 -22.14 2.76
N PHE A 66 -9.39 -22.34 2.05
CA PHE A 66 -9.31 -23.34 0.98
C PHE A 66 -9.47 -24.78 1.50
N ASN A 67 -8.89 -25.10 2.65
CA ASN A 67 -9.08 -26.42 3.27
C ASN A 67 -10.53 -26.64 3.73
N LYS A 68 -11.20 -25.63 4.28
CA LYS A 68 -12.62 -25.71 4.63
C LYS A 68 -13.49 -25.91 3.39
N ALA A 69 -13.27 -25.14 2.33
CA ALA A 69 -13.97 -25.26 1.05
C ALA A 69 -13.77 -26.66 0.43
N ARG A 70 -12.52 -27.15 0.36
CA ARG A 70 -12.21 -28.50 -0.13
C ARG A 70 -12.93 -29.59 0.65
N LYS A 71 -12.97 -29.49 1.99
CA LYS A 71 -13.69 -30.46 2.82
C LYS A 71 -15.20 -30.39 2.59
N GLU A 72 -15.78 -29.19 2.49
CA GLU A 72 -17.20 -28.98 2.24
C GLU A 72 -17.67 -29.66 0.94
N PHE A 73 -16.91 -29.50 -0.15
CA PHE A 73 -17.24 -30.09 -1.43
C PHE A 73 -16.62 -31.48 -1.66
N GLY A 74 -15.87 -32.04 -0.70
CA GLY A 74 -15.19 -33.34 -0.87
C GLY A 74 -14.17 -33.36 -2.01
N TYR A 75 -13.47 -32.25 -2.22
CA TYR A 75 -12.50 -32.07 -3.30
C TYR A 75 -11.21 -32.87 -3.04
N LYS A 76 -10.78 -33.63 -4.03
CA LYS A 76 -9.65 -34.58 -3.96
C LYS A 76 -8.32 -33.95 -4.34
N GLY A 77 -8.34 -32.90 -5.17
CA GLY A 77 -7.14 -32.15 -5.54
C GLY A 77 -6.51 -31.43 -4.35
N GLY A 78 -5.19 -31.22 -4.43
CA GLY A 78 -4.39 -30.45 -3.50
C GLY A 78 -4.68 -28.94 -3.56
N PHE A 79 -4.07 -28.21 -2.63
CA PHE A 79 -4.07 -26.74 -2.62
C PHE A 79 -2.68 -26.26 -2.19
N ASN A 80 -2.12 -25.34 -2.96
CA ASN A 80 -0.84 -24.69 -2.68
C ASN A 80 -0.97 -23.19 -2.94
N ALA A 81 -0.38 -22.38 -2.05
CA ALA A 81 -0.20 -20.96 -2.28
C ALA A 81 1.25 -20.69 -2.67
N VAL A 82 1.44 -19.69 -3.53
CA VAL A 82 2.74 -19.23 -4.00
C VAL A 82 2.77 -17.71 -3.84
N TYR A 83 3.88 -17.15 -3.35
CA TYR A 83 3.99 -15.72 -3.10
C TYR A 83 4.74 -15.04 -4.26
N PRO A 84 4.09 -14.17 -5.04
CA PRO A 84 4.75 -13.42 -6.09
C PRO A 84 5.61 -12.29 -5.52
N LEU A 85 6.94 -12.45 -5.66
CA LEU A 85 7.95 -11.54 -5.12
C LEU A 85 7.75 -10.10 -5.59
N LYS A 86 7.23 -9.90 -6.82
CA LYS A 86 6.90 -8.59 -7.40
C LYS A 86 6.05 -7.66 -6.51
N VAL A 87 5.35 -8.22 -5.52
CA VAL A 87 4.52 -7.43 -4.60
C VAL A 87 5.34 -6.79 -3.48
N ASN A 88 6.35 -7.49 -2.97
CA ASN A 88 7.29 -7.00 -1.95
C ASN A 88 8.51 -7.94 -1.88
N GLN A 89 9.68 -7.48 -2.34
CA GLN A 89 10.95 -8.23 -2.26
C GLN A 89 11.79 -7.88 -1.03
N TYR A 90 11.34 -6.96 -0.16
CA TYR A 90 12.14 -6.52 0.97
C TYR A 90 12.39 -7.68 1.94
N PRO A 91 13.62 -7.83 2.47
CA PRO A 91 13.98 -8.95 3.33
C PRO A 91 13.17 -8.97 4.63
N GLY A 92 12.74 -7.81 5.13
CA GLY A 92 11.86 -7.68 6.28
C GLY A 92 10.51 -8.41 6.11
N PHE A 93 10.04 -8.55 4.86
CA PHE A 93 8.87 -9.36 4.52
C PHE A 93 9.26 -10.78 4.07
N VAL A 94 10.10 -10.92 3.03
CA VAL A 94 10.32 -12.22 2.36
C VAL A 94 10.91 -13.27 3.31
N LYS A 95 11.89 -12.89 4.13
CA LYS A 95 12.52 -13.82 5.09
C LYS A 95 11.52 -14.32 6.13
N ASN A 96 10.57 -13.48 6.53
CA ASN A 96 9.49 -13.86 7.44
C ASN A 96 8.45 -14.73 6.74
N LEU A 97 8.06 -14.40 5.49
CA LEU A 97 7.11 -15.20 4.71
C LEU A 97 7.60 -16.64 4.53
N VAL A 98 8.86 -16.84 4.08
CA VAL A 98 9.38 -18.19 3.87
C VAL A 98 9.52 -18.97 5.18
N LYS A 99 9.86 -18.29 6.28
CA LYS A 99 9.95 -18.90 7.62
C LYS A 99 8.58 -19.35 8.12
N LEU A 100 7.59 -18.47 8.07
CA LEU A 100 6.24 -18.71 8.59
C LEU A 100 5.40 -19.61 7.67
N GLY A 101 5.66 -19.56 6.36
CA GLY A 101 4.98 -20.37 5.35
C GLY A 101 5.52 -21.79 5.20
N LYS A 102 6.61 -22.14 5.90
CA LYS A 102 7.29 -23.43 5.78
C LYS A 102 6.36 -24.62 6.04
N ASP A 103 5.59 -24.57 7.11
CA ASP A 103 4.65 -25.65 7.50
C ASP A 103 3.48 -25.80 6.51
N TYR A 104 3.22 -24.77 5.71
CA TYR A 104 2.17 -24.74 4.70
C TYR A 104 2.68 -25.11 3.30
N ASN A 105 3.98 -25.40 3.17
CA ASN A 105 4.63 -25.59 1.89
C ASN A 105 4.37 -24.41 0.92
N TYR A 106 4.42 -23.19 1.47
CA TYR A 106 4.17 -21.94 0.72
C TYR A 106 5.34 -21.68 -0.22
N GLY A 107 5.04 -21.55 -1.52
CA GLY A 107 6.05 -21.33 -2.56
C GLY A 107 6.40 -19.87 -2.80
N LEU A 108 7.37 -19.64 -3.69
CA LEU A 108 7.71 -18.31 -4.22
C LEU A 108 7.49 -18.24 -5.73
N GLU A 109 7.03 -17.09 -6.23
CA GLU A 109 6.93 -16.80 -7.65
C GLU A 109 7.91 -15.69 -8.02
N ALA A 110 8.57 -15.86 -9.17
CA ALA A 110 9.53 -14.91 -9.72
C ALA A 110 9.11 -14.51 -11.14
N GLY A 111 9.15 -13.20 -11.43
CA GLY A 111 8.89 -12.63 -12.75
C GLY A 111 10.15 -12.16 -13.48
N SER A 112 11.34 -12.33 -12.88
CA SER A 112 12.62 -11.85 -13.43
C SER A 112 13.82 -12.69 -12.97
N LYS A 113 15.01 -12.46 -13.58
CA LYS A 113 16.28 -13.10 -13.17
C LYS A 113 16.64 -12.84 -11.71
N ALA A 114 16.55 -11.57 -11.28
CA ALA A 114 16.89 -11.18 -9.91
C ALA A 114 15.95 -11.85 -8.89
N GLU A 115 14.65 -11.85 -9.17
CA GLU A 115 13.66 -12.52 -8.31
C GLU A 115 13.85 -14.03 -8.30
N LEU A 116 14.24 -14.66 -9.42
CA LEU A 116 14.50 -16.10 -9.44
C LEU A 116 15.71 -16.46 -8.57
N LEU A 117 16.79 -15.67 -8.62
CA LEU A 117 17.94 -15.89 -7.74
C LEU A 117 17.57 -15.72 -6.26
N LEU A 118 16.73 -14.73 -5.94
CA LEU A 118 16.21 -14.54 -4.60
C LEU A 118 15.35 -15.74 -4.16
N ALA A 119 14.46 -16.22 -5.04
CA ALA A 119 13.65 -17.39 -4.78
C ALA A 119 14.49 -18.64 -4.56
N MET A 120 15.52 -18.89 -5.38
CA MET A 120 16.45 -20.01 -5.19
C MET A 120 17.20 -19.92 -3.85
N ALA A 121 17.53 -18.72 -3.39
CA ALA A 121 18.25 -18.54 -2.13
C ALA A 121 17.38 -18.73 -0.88
N TYR A 122 16.12 -18.28 -0.91
CA TYR A 122 15.26 -18.20 0.28
C TYR A 122 14.08 -19.17 0.30
N ASN A 123 13.66 -19.73 -0.85
CA ASN A 123 12.55 -20.67 -0.88
C ASN A 123 12.91 -21.95 -0.11
N ASN A 124 11.95 -22.48 0.64
CA ASN A 124 12.16 -23.74 1.34
C ASN A 124 12.30 -24.89 0.34
N GLU A 125 13.25 -25.80 0.59
CA GLU A 125 13.39 -27.01 -0.22
C GLU A 125 12.08 -27.82 -0.27
N GLY A 126 11.70 -28.24 -1.47
CA GLY A 126 10.42 -28.91 -1.76
C GLY A 126 9.23 -27.98 -2.01
N ALA A 127 9.29 -26.71 -1.59
CA ALA A 127 8.25 -25.73 -1.90
C ALA A 127 8.30 -25.32 -3.37
N PRO A 128 7.13 -25.08 -4.01
CA PRO A 128 7.08 -24.77 -5.43
C PRO A 128 7.70 -23.40 -5.72
N ILE A 129 8.50 -23.33 -6.78
CA ILE A 129 8.92 -22.06 -7.40
C ILE A 129 8.21 -21.95 -8.75
N THR A 130 7.39 -20.93 -8.96
CA THR A 130 6.83 -20.62 -10.29
C THR A 130 7.60 -19.47 -10.92
N VAL A 131 7.86 -19.55 -12.23
CA VAL A 131 8.59 -18.51 -12.96
C VAL A 131 7.75 -18.00 -14.13
N ASN A 132 7.23 -16.78 -14.00
CA ASN A 132 6.48 -16.08 -15.04
C ASN A 132 7.37 -15.04 -15.74
N GLY A 133 6.77 -14.20 -16.60
CA GLY A 133 7.47 -13.14 -17.34
C GLY A 133 8.26 -13.65 -18.55
N PHE A 134 8.80 -12.75 -19.37
CA PHE A 134 9.56 -13.11 -20.56
C PHE A 134 10.90 -13.76 -20.20
N LYS A 135 11.25 -14.84 -20.92
CA LYS A 135 12.44 -15.63 -20.63
C LYS A 135 13.39 -15.67 -21.81
N ASP A 136 14.61 -15.23 -21.56
CA ASP A 136 15.73 -15.50 -22.45
C ASP A 136 16.42 -16.82 -22.08
N ARG A 137 17.41 -17.22 -22.89
CA ARG A 137 18.17 -18.46 -22.66
C ARG A 137 18.88 -18.49 -21.31
N GLU A 138 19.28 -17.33 -20.78
CA GLU A 138 19.93 -17.24 -19.48
C GLU A 138 18.95 -17.55 -18.36
N LEU A 139 17.78 -16.90 -18.35
CA LEU A 139 16.74 -17.16 -17.34
C LEU A 139 16.27 -18.62 -17.38
N ILE A 140 16.13 -19.21 -18.58
CA ILE A 140 15.83 -20.63 -18.72
C ILE A 140 16.94 -21.48 -18.10
N ASN A 141 18.21 -21.22 -18.41
CA ASN A 141 19.34 -21.97 -17.85
C ASN A 141 19.39 -21.88 -16.31
N ILE A 142 19.14 -20.70 -15.73
CA ILE A 142 19.03 -20.55 -14.27
C ILE A 142 17.89 -21.41 -13.72
N GLY A 143 16.76 -21.48 -14.41
CA GLY A 143 15.66 -22.38 -14.07
C GLY A 143 16.04 -23.87 -14.11
N PHE A 144 16.87 -24.28 -15.07
CA PHE A 144 17.44 -25.63 -15.08
C PHE A 144 18.41 -25.87 -13.92
N ILE A 145 19.28 -24.90 -13.60
CA ILE A 145 20.17 -24.97 -12.43
C ILE A 145 19.35 -25.15 -11.15
N ALA A 146 18.25 -24.42 -10.99
CA ALA A 146 17.37 -24.56 -9.83
C ALA A 146 16.78 -25.98 -9.73
N ALA A 147 16.35 -26.57 -10.84
CA ALA A 147 15.89 -27.96 -10.87
C ALA A 147 17.02 -28.95 -10.53
N GLU A 148 18.23 -28.72 -11.02
CA GLU A 148 19.42 -29.53 -10.72
C GLU A 148 19.88 -29.39 -9.26
N MET A 149 19.58 -28.26 -8.62
CA MET A 149 19.80 -28.01 -7.19
C MET A 149 18.82 -28.79 -6.29
N GLY A 150 17.69 -29.23 -6.84
CA GLY A 150 16.65 -29.97 -6.12
C GLY A 150 15.34 -29.21 -5.92
N HIS A 151 15.25 -27.95 -6.37
CA HIS A 151 14.02 -27.17 -6.24
C HIS A 151 12.88 -27.73 -7.10
N ASN A 152 11.66 -27.65 -6.55
CA ASN A 152 10.42 -27.90 -7.29
C ASN A 152 10.05 -26.66 -8.14
N ILE A 153 10.80 -26.42 -9.20
CA ILE A 153 10.63 -25.27 -10.06
C ILE A 153 9.76 -25.57 -11.29
N THR A 154 8.88 -24.63 -11.63
CA THR A 154 8.03 -24.65 -12.82
C THR A 154 8.28 -23.41 -13.67
N LEU A 155 8.75 -23.60 -14.90
CA LEU A 155 8.87 -22.53 -15.89
C LEU A 155 7.56 -22.39 -16.65
N THR A 156 6.83 -21.30 -16.40
CA THR A 156 5.58 -21.00 -17.09
C THR A 156 5.84 -20.32 -18.42
N ILE A 157 5.39 -20.93 -19.52
CA ILE A 157 5.57 -20.44 -20.89
C ILE A 157 4.58 -19.32 -21.18
N GLU A 158 5.12 -18.19 -21.64
CA GLU A 158 4.35 -17.03 -22.10
C GLU A 158 4.11 -17.05 -23.63
N GLY A 159 5.00 -17.71 -24.39
CA GLY A 159 4.95 -17.83 -25.85
C GLY A 159 5.70 -19.06 -26.40
N LEU A 160 5.35 -19.55 -27.59
CA LEU A 160 5.93 -20.78 -28.17
C LEU A 160 7.46 -20.74 -28.33
N ASN A 161 8.03 -19.58 -28.63
CA ASN A 161 9.49 -19.40 -28.72
C ASN A 161 10.22 -19.78 -27.41
N GLU A 162 9.61 -19.54 -26.24
CA GLU A 162 10.20 -19.93 -24.97
C GLU A 162 10.19 -21.46 -24.79
N LEU A 163 9.13 -22.12 -25.26
CA LEU A 163 9.03 -23.58 -25.23
C LEU A 163 10.10 -24.23 -26.11
N GLU A 164 10.31 -23.71 -27.32
CA GLU A 164 11.39 -24.17 -28.20
C GLU A 164 12.78 -24.00 -27.53
N ALA A 165 13.03 -22.84 -26.93
CA ALA A 165 14.27 -22.59 -26.21
C ALA A 165 14.48 -23.56 -25.04
N ILE A 166 13.42 -23.89 -24.28
CA ILE A 166 13.49 -24.90 -23.22
C ILE A 166 13.77 -26.29 -23.79
N ILE A 167 13.16 -26.66 -24.92
CA ILE A 167 13.39 -27.95 -25.57
C ILE A 167 14.85 -28.10 -25.99
N ASP A 168 15.46 -27.05 -26.52
CA ASP A 168 16.86 -27.06 -26.92
C ASP A 168 17.79 -27.16 -25.70
N ILE A 169 17.59 -26.28 -24.72
CA ILE A 169 18.38 -26.29 -23.48
C ILE A 169 18.21 -27.60 -22.71
N ALA A 170 17.02 -28.22 -22.75
CA ALA A 170 16.77 -29.52 -22.14
C ALA A 170 17.66 -30.66 -22.69
N LYS A 171 18.12 -30.53 -23.94
CA LYS A 171 19.04 -31.47 -24.59
C LYS A 171 20.51 -31.16 -24.24
N GLU A 172 20.82 -29.90 -23.97
CA GLU A 172 22.15 -29.42 -23.55
C GLU A 172 22.43 -29.69 -22.06
N ARG A 173 21.38 -29.67 -21.22
CA ARG A 173 21.45 -29.80 -19.75
C ARG A 173 21.36 -31.25 -19.28
N PHE A 174 21.51 -31.42 -17.96
CA PHE A 174 21.58 -32.72 -17.31
C PHE A 174 20.19 -33.40 -17.17
N LYS A 175 20.17 -34.51 -16.42
CA LYS A 175 18.95 -35.31 -16.22
C LYS A 175 17.83 -34.52 -15.52
N PRO A 176 18.08 -33.77 -14.43
CA PRO A 176 17.05 -32.93 -13.80
C PRO A 176 16.57 -31.87 -14.78
N LYS A 177 15.24 -31.73 -14.91
CA LYS A 177 14.59 -30.75 -15.77
C LYS A 177 13.52 -30.03 -14.94
N PRO A 178 13.34 -28.72 -15.14
CA PRO A 178 12.25 -28.00 -14.49
C PRO A 178 10.91 -28.52 -15.04
N ASN A 179 9.87 -28.39 -14.23
CA ASN A 179 8.51 -28.55 -14.73
C ASN A 179 8.19 -27.42 -15.74
N ILE A 180 7.26 -27.70 -16.63
CA ILE A 180 6.74 -26.76 -17.64
C ILE A 180 5.30 -26.43 -17.25
N GLY A 181 5.01 -25.14 -17.12
CA GLY A 181 3.66 -24.58 -17.03
C GLY A 181 3.28 -23.91 -18.34
N LEU A 182 2.01 -23.89 -18.73
CA LEU A 182 1.55 -23.10 -19.89
C LEU A 182 0.62 -21.98 -19.42
N ARG A 183 0.96 -20.71 -19.69
CA ARG A 183 0.02 -19.62 -19.45
C ARG A 183 -1.05 -19.62 -20.52
N VAL A 184 -2.31 -19.77 -20.14
CA VAL A 184 -3.44 -19.79 -21.07
C VAL A 184 -3.96 -18.37 -21.27
N ARG A 185 -4.23 -17.99 -22.52
CA ARG A 185 -4.89 -16.73 -22.84
C ARG A 185 -6.40 -16.92 -22.79
N LEU A 186 -7.04 -16.25 -21.86
CA LEU A 186 -8.49 -16.29 -21.69
C LEU A 186 -9.18 -15.29 -22.61
N HIS A 187 -10.29 -15.70 -23.22
CA HIS A 187 -11.20 -14.81 -23.94
C HIS A 187 -11.99 -13.93 -22.97
N SER A 188 -12.25 -14.44 -21.77
CA SER A 188 -12.87 -13.71 -20.68
C SER A 188 -11.91 -12.67 -20.10
N ALA A 189 -12.22 -11.38 -20.25
CA ALA A 189 -11.43 -10.28 -19.69
C ALA A 189 -11.81 -9.97 -18.23
N GLY A 190 -10.85 -9.40 -17.48
CA GLY A 190 -11.11 -8.73 -16.21
C GLY A 190 -11.85 -7.39 -16.40
N VAL A 191 -12.39 -6.84 -15.32
CA VAL A 191 -13.04 -5.52 -15.28
C VAL A 191 -12.14 -4.56 -14.46
N GLY A 192 -12.15 -3.26 -14.79
CA GLY A 192 -11.43 -2.22 -14.03
C GLY A 192 -10.05 -1.83 -14.61
N ILE A 193 -9.29 -1.05 -13.84
CA ILE A 193 -7.98 -0.47 -14.23
C ILE A 193 -6.99 -1.57 -14.70
N TRP A 194 -7.09 -2.76 -14.11
CA TRP A 194 -6.21 -3.91 -14.38
C TRP A 194 -6.64 -4.79 -15.56
N ALA A 195 -7.72 -4.46 -16.26
CA ALA A 195 -8.28 -5.28 -17.35
C ALA A 195 -7.28 -5.61 -18.47
N LYS A 196 -6.27 -4.75 -18.70
CA LYS A 196 -5.22 -4.96 -19.72
C LYS A 196 -4.34 -6.20 -19.46
N SER A 197 -4.31 -6.72 -18.23
CA SER A 197 -3.50 -7.88 -17.85
C SER A 197 -4.14 -9.22 -18.25
N GLY A 198 -5.43 -9.23 -18.63
CA GLY A 198 -6.20 -10.41 -19.06
C GLY A 198 -6.99 -10.17 -20.34
N GLY A 199 -7.74 -11.18 -20.80
CA GLY A 199 -8.56 -11.10 -22.01
C GLY A 199 -7.80 -11.32 -23.33
N ILE A 200 -8.54 -11.36 -24.44
CA ILE A 200 -8.02 -11.74 -25.76
C ILE A 200 -6.94 -10.79 -26.32
N ASN A 201 -6.90 -9.54 -25.85
CA ASN A 201 -5.90 -8.55 -26.24
C ASN A 201 -4.69 -8.51 -25.29
N SER A 202 -4.61 -9.42 -24.33
CA SER A 202 -3.43 -9.53 -23.46
C SER A 202 -2.18 -9.84 -24.30
N LYS A 203 -1.07 -9.19 -23.92
CA LYS A 203 0.25 -9.41 -24.51
C LYS A 203 0.87 -10.77 -24.13
N PHE A 204 0.24 -11.48 -23.19
CA PHE A 204 0.77 -12.68 -22.56
C PHE A 204 -0.17 -13.87 -22.70
N GLY A 205 0.43 -15.06 -22.71
CA GLY A 205 -0.27 -16.34 -22.73
C GLY A 205 -0.58 -16.86 -24.13
N LEU A 206 -0.73 -18.18 -24.21
CA LEU A 206 -0.94 -18.92 -25.43
C LEU A 206 -2.42 -18.96 -25.82
N THR A 207 -2.70 -18.73 -27.09
CA THR A 207 -4.00 -18.98 -27.71
C THR A 207 -4.38 -20.47 -27.65
N SER A 208 -5.65 -20.78 -27.91
CA SER A 208 -6.10 -22.17 -28.06
C SER A 208 -5.32 -22.94 -29.13
N THR A 209 -4.97 -22.30 -30.25
CA THR A 209 -4.15 -22.91 -31.31
C THR A 209 -2.72 -23.15 -30.85
N GLU A 210 -2.08 -22.15 -30.25
CA GLU A 210 -0.71 -22.27 -29.74
C GLU A 210 -0.62 -23.30 -28.58
N LEU A 211 -1.67 -23.46 -27.78
CA LEU A 211 -1.73 -24.52 -26.76
C LEU A 211 -1.70 -25.92 -27.39
N ILE A 212 -2.39 -26.12 -28.52
CA ILE A 212 -2.35 -27.38 -29.27
C ILE A 212 -0.94 -27.63 -29.82
N GLU A 213 -0.34 -26.60 -30.41
CA GLU A 213 1.04 -26.64 -30.92
C GLU A 213 2.04 -26.95 -29.80
N ALA A 214 1.91 -26.31 -28.64
CA ALA A 214 2.75 -26.56 -27.47
C ALA A 214 2.68 -28.02 -27.01
N VAL A 215 1.47 -28.60 -26.94
CA VAL A 215 1.29 -30.02 -26.60
C VAL A 215 1.94 -30.94 -27.64
N ASN A 216 1.87 -30.60 -28.93
CA ASN A 216 2.49 -31.39 -29.98
C ASN A 216 4.02 -31.32 -29.92
N LEU A 217 4.60 -30.13 -29.74
CA LEU A 217 6.04 -29.95 -29.54
C LEU A 217 6.56 -30.74 -28.34
N LEU A 218 5.83 -30.74 -27.23
CA LEU A 218 6.16 -31.52 -26.05
C LEU A 218 6.06 -33.04 -26.31
N LYS A 219 5.08 -33.50 -27.10
CA LYS A 219 4.98 -34.91 -27.50
C LYS A 219 6.14 -35.35 -28.37
N GLU A 220 6.45 -34.57 -29.41
CA GLU A 220 7.52 -34.84 -30.36
C GLU A 220 8.88 -34.96 -29.67
N ASN A 221 9.12 -34.11 -28.67
CA ASN A 221 10.36 -34.09 -27.89
C ASN A 221 10.31 -34.95 -26.62
N LYS A 222 9.25 -35.76 -26.41
CA LYS A 222 9.07 -36.63 -25.22
C LYS A 222 9.15 -35.90 -23.88
N LEU A 223 8.64 -34.67 -23.82
CA LEU A 223 8.64 -33.79 -22.65
C LEU A 223 7.24 -33.59 -22.03
N LEU A 224 6.21 -34.31 -22.49
CA LEU A 224 4.87 -34.25 -21.88
C LEU A 224 4.85 -34.50 -20.38
N GLU A 225 5.78 -35.30 -19.86
CA GLU A 225 5.92 -35.54 -18.42
C GLU A 225 6.28 -34.28 -17.64
N GLN A 226 6.90 -33.28 -18.29
CA GLN A 226 7.25 -32.02 -17.62
C GLN A 226 6.06 -31.06 -17.56
N PHE A 227 5.03 -31.25 -18.41
CA PHE A 227 3.88 -30.37 -18.43
C PHE A 227 2.91 -30.71 -17.28
N THR A 228 2.98 -29.93 -16.20
CA THR A 228 2.28 -30.24 -14.93
C THR A 228 1.16 -29.28 -14.57
N MET A 229 1.20 -28.03 -15.05
CA MET A 229 0.19 -27.03 -14.71
C MET A 229 -0.16 -26.09 -15.86
N ILE A 230 -1.40 -25.62 -15.90
CA ILE A 230 -1.74 -24.40 -16.64
C ILE A 230 -1.82 -23.22 -15.68
N HIS A 231 -1.51 -22.03 -16.17
CA HIS A 231 -1.57 -20.78 -15.41
C HIS A 231 -2.43 -19.75 -16.13
N PHE A 232 -3.16 -18.92 -15.40
CA PHE A 232 -3.74 -17.68 -15.93
C PHE A 232 -3.67 -16.58 -14.89
N HIS A 233 -3.68 -15.33 -15.35
CA HIS A 233 -3.69 -14.18 -14.46
C HIS A 233 -4.65 -13.11 -14.98
N LEU A 234 -5.57 -12.66 -14.13
CA LEU A 234 -6.59 -11.65 -14.47
C LEU A 234 -6.15 -10.22 -14.16
N GLY A 235 -5.11 -10.03 -13.35
CA GLY A 235 -4.70 -8.76 -12.79
C GLY A 235 -4.70 -8.77 -11.26
N SER A 236 -4.25 -7.66 -10.65
CA SER A 236 -4.31 -7.43 -9.20
C SER A 236 -5.66 -6.84 -8.79
N GLN A 237 -6.03 -6.99 -7.51
CA GLN A 237 -7.17 -6.29 -6.89
C GLN A 237 -8.48 -6.44 -7.69
N ILE A 238 -8.88 -7.69 -7.98
CA ILE A 238 -10.14 -7.95 -8.68
C ILE A 238 -11.29 -7.78 -7.69
N THR A 239 -12.00 -6.66 -7.79
CA THR A 239 -13.05 -6.25 -6.84
C THR A 239 -14.33 -7.08 -6.96
N GLU A 240 -14.59 -7.61 -8.15
CA GLU A 240 -15.78 -8.38 -8.51
C GLU A 240 -15.51 -9.89 -8.56
N ILE A 241 -16.36 -10.71 -7.95
CA ILE A 241 -16.20 -12.17 -7.97
C ILE A 241 -16.54 -12.81 -9.33
N HIS A 242 -17.43 -12.18 -10.11
CA HIS A 242 -17.93 -12.74 -11.35
C HIS A 242 -16.82 -12.96 -12.43
N PRO A 243 -15.92 -12.00 -12.69
CA PRO A 243 -14.78 -12.21 -13.59
C PRO A 243 -13.91 -13.43 -13.20
N LEU A 244 -13.68 -13.64 -11.91
CA LEU A 244 -12.91 -14.78 -11.39
C LEU A 244 -13.62 -16.11 -11.72
N LYS A 245 -14.93 -16.19 -11.47
CA LYS A 245 -15.74 -17.37 -11.81
C LYS A 245 -15.76 -17.68 -13.30
N LYS A 246 -15.86 -16.64 -14.15
CA LYS A 246 -15.88 -16.80 -15.62
C LYS A 246 -14.54 -17.32 -16.14
N ALA A 247 -13.44 -16.71 -15.70
CA ALA A 247 -12.09 -17.12 -16.04
C ALA A 247 -11.78 -18.55 -15.61
N LEU A 248 -12.17 -18.91 -14.39
CA LEU A 248 -11.95 -20.24 -13.86
C LEU A 248 -12.73 -21.31 -14.63
N ASN A 249 -13.97 -21.01 -15.05
CA ASN A 249 -14.74 -21.92 -15.89
C ASN A 249 -14.05 -22.19 -17.23
N GLU A 250 -13.53 -21.14 -17.86
CA GLU A 250 -12.80 -21.25 -19.13
C GLU A 250 -11.50 -22.05 -18.95
N ALA A 251 -10.68 -21.70 -17.96
CA ALA A 251 -9.43 -22.39 -17.65
C ALA A 251 -9.64 -23.85 -17.25
N GLY A 252 -10.67 -24.17 -16.46
CA GLY A 252 -11.02 -25.53 -16.08
C GLY A 252 -11.36 -26.41 -17.29
N ASN A 253 -12.07 -25.85 -18.28
CA ASN A 253 -12.34 -26.57 -19.53
C ASN A 253 -11.07 -26.79 -20.33
N ILE A 254 -10.21 -25.77 -20.48
CA ILE A 254 -8.91 -25.89 -21.16
C ILE A 254 -8.07 -27.00 -20.52
N TYR A 255 -8.00 -27.04 -19.18
CA TYR A 255 -7.32 -28.10 -18.45
C TYR A 255 -7.81 -29.51 -18.86
N THR A 256 -9.12 -29.76 -18.83
CA THR A 256 -9.67 -31.07 -19.19
C THR A 256 -9.43 -31.45 -20.66
N GLU A 257 -9.53 -30.50 -21.59
CA GLU A 257 -9.26 -30.78 -23.00
C GLU A 257 -7.78 -31.08 -23.25
N LEU A 258 -6.85 -30.38 -22.58
CA LEU A 258 -5.42 -30.66 -22.67
C LEU A 258 -5.07 -32.05 -22.10
N ARG A 259 -5.69 -32.46 -20.99
CA ARG A 259 -5.53 -33.81 -20.44
C ARG A 259 -6.06 -34.89 -21.37
N LYS A 260 -7.20 -34.64 -22.02
CA LYS A 260 -7.77 -35.51 -23.05
C LYS A 260 -6.87 -35.63 -24.27
N MET A 261 -6.15 -34.56 -24.63
CA MET A 261 -5.12 -34.58 -25.68
C MET A 261 -3.87 -35.38 -25.32
N GLY A 262 -3.75 -35.91 -24.09
CA GLY A 262 -2.66 -36.78 -23.67
C GLY A 262 -1.67 -36.16 -22.69
N ALA A 263 -1.88 -34.91 -22.24
CA ALA A 263 -1.11 -34.31 -21.15
C ALA A 263 -1.48 -34.96 -19.81
N LYS A 264 -1.07 -36.21 -19.59
CA LYS A 264 -1.45 -36.98 -18.39
C LYS A 264 -0.83 -36.47 -17.11
N ASN A 265 0.31 -35.77 -17.18
CA ASN A 265 0.95 -35.18 -16.00
C ASN A 265 0.45 -33.76 -15.67
N LEU A 266 -0.36 -33.14 -16.54
CA LEU A 266 -1.07 -31.89 -16.25
C LEU A 266 -2.08 -32.15 -15.13
N LYS A 267 -1.77 -31.74 -13.92
CA LYS A 267 -2.54 -32.04 -12.71
C LYS A 267 -2.90 -30.81 -11.92
N ALA A 268 -2.37 -29.63 -12.25
CA ALA A 268 -2.64 -28.41 -11.50
C ALA A 268 -3.17 -27.27 -12.38
N ILE A 269 -3.94 -26.37 -11.76
CA ILE A 269 -4.33 -25.09 -12.33
C ILE A 269 -3.87 -23.99 -11.38
N ASN A 270 -3.05 -23.07 -11.89
CA ASN A 270 -2.63 -21.87 -11.20
C ASN A 270 -3.51 -20.69 -11.63
N LEU A 271 -4.25 -20.14 -10.67
CA LEU A 271 -5.19 -19.05 -10.87
C LEU A 271 -4.49 -17.67 -10.89
N GLY A 272 -3.19 -17.64 -10.60
CA GLY A 272 -2.43 -16.42 -10.43
C GLY A 272 -2.91 -15.61 -9.23
N GLY A 273 -2.61 -14.31 -9.25
CA GLY A 273 -3.14 -13.36 -8.25
C GLY A 273 -4.58 -12.94 -8.52
N GLY A 274 -4.98 -11.83 -7.89
CA GLY A 274 -6.29 -11.18 -8.13
C GLY A 274 -7.21 -11.17 -6.92
N LEU A 275 -6.95 -12.00 -5.91
CA LEU A 275 -7.63 -11.93 -4.61
C LEU A 275 -7.47 -10.52 -4.02
N ALA A 276 -8.59 -9.81 -3.91
CA ALA A 276 -8.62 -8.42 -3.47
C ALA A 276 -8.52 -8.28 -1.95
N VAL A 277 -7.94 -7.15 -1.51
CA VAL A 277 -7.91 -6.70 -0.12
C VAL A 277 -9.02 -5.69 0.12
N GLU A 278 -9.58 -5.68 1.34
CA GLU A 278 -10.53 -4.66 1.76
C GLU A 278 -9.77 -3.43 2.25
N TYR A 279 -9.70 -2.37 1.44
CA TYR A 279 -9.02 -1.12 1.81
C TYR A 279 -9.99 -0.05 2.33
N SER A 280 -11.30 -0.27 2.18
CA SER A 280 -12.27 0.75 2.55
C SER A 280 -12.36 0.91 4.05
N GLN A 281 -12.30 2.17 4.49
CA GLN A 281 -12.58 2.57 5.86
C GLN A 281 -13.97 3.19 6.03
N PHE A 282 -14.72 3.34 4.94
CA PHE A 282 -16.01 4.01 4.95
C PHE A 282 -17.15 3.00 4.80
N LYS A 283 -18.21 3.21 5.59
CA LYS A 283 -19.40 2.35 5.55
C LYS A 283 -20.01 2.39 4.15
N ASN A 284 -20.45 1.24 3.68
CA ASN A 284 -21.09 1.04 2.37
C ASN A 284 -20.18 1.22 1.14
N GLU A 285 -18.87 1.43 1.31
CA GLU A 285 -17.92 1.58 0.20
C GLU A 285 -16.94 0.40 0.09
N LYS A 286 -17.43 -0.84 0.17
CA LYS A 286 -16.53 -2.02 0.13
C LYS A 286 -15.67 -2.04 -1.13
N SER A 287 -14.37 -2.26 -0.95
CA SER A 287 -13.39 -2.41 -2.03
C SER A 287 -13.62 -3.68 -2.85
N ARG A 288 -14.26 -4.71 -2.26
CA ARG A 288 -14.56 -5.97 -2.94
C ARG A 288 -15.93 -6.51 -2.54
N ASN A 289 -16.63 -7.15 -3.47
CA ASN A 289 -18.00 -7.62 -3.26
C ASN A 289 -18.12 -9.07 -2.78
N TYR A 290 -17.01 -9.73 -2.48
CA TYR A 290 -16.96 -11.12 -2.05
C TYR A 290 -16.17 -11.30 -0.77
N THR A 291 -16.21 -12.50 -0.19
CA THR A 291 -15.38 -12.89 0.97
C THR A 291 -14.27 -13.85 0.56
N LEU A 292 -13.23 -14.02 1.40
CA LEU A 292 -12.20 -15.04 1.16
C LEU A 292 -12.82 -16.45 1.08
N ARG A 293 -13.84 -16.73 1.90
CA ARG A 293 -14.53 -18.03 1.87
C ARG A 293 -15.34 -18.22 0.59
N GLU A 294 -16.03 -17.18 0.13
CA GLU A 294 -16.74 -17.21 -1.15
C GLU A 294 -15.78 -17.49 -2.31
N TYR A 295 -14.65 -16.77 -2.36
CA TYR A 295 -13.60 -17.02 -3.36
C TYR A 295 -13.13 -18.48 -3.33
N ALA A 296 -12.78 -19.01 -2.16
CA ALA A 296 -12.34 -20.40 -2.03
C ALA A 296 -13.44 -21.42 -2.43
N ASN A 297 -14.69 -21.17 -2.01
CA ASN A 297 -15.83 -22.03 -2.33
C ASN A 297 -16.10 -22.05 -3.84
N ASP A 298 -16.14 -20.88 -4.48
CA ASP A 298 -16.35 -20.75 -5.92
C ASP A 298 -15.24 -21.48 -6.70
N VAL A 299 -13.98 -21.34 -6.26
CA VAL A 299 -12.86 -22.00 -6.92
C VAL A 299 -13.01 -23.53 -6.89
N VAL A 300 -13.22 -24.07 -5.69
CA VAL A 300 -13.35 -25.51 -5.48
C VAL A 300 -14.58 -26.06 -6.21
N PHE A 301 -15.72 -25.38 -6.10
CA PHE A 301 -16.98 -25.84 -6.68
C PHE A 301 -16.94 -25.87 -8.21
N ILE A 302 -16.43 -24.81 -8.85
CA ILE A 302 -16.34 -24.74 -10.32
C ILE A 302 -15.41 -25.84 -10.86
N LEU A 303 -14.23 -26.00 -10.28
CA LEU A 303 -13.27 -27.00 -10.74
C LEU A 303 -13.79 -28.42 -10.51
N LYS A 304 -14.49 -28.66 -9.40
CA LYS A 304 -15.14 -29.94 -9.12
C LYS A 304 -16.18 -30.27 -10.19
N ASN A 305 -17.09 -29.35 -10.46
CA ASN A 305 -18.16 -29.58 -11.44
C ASN A 305 -17.62 -29.87 -12.84
N ILE A 306 -16.57 -29.16 -13.26
CA ILE A 306 -15.93 -29.41 -14.56
C ILE A 306 -15.27 -30.78 -14.58
N ALA A 307 -14.54 -31.16 -13.53
CA ALA A 307 -13.91 -32.48 -13.42
C ALA A 307 -14.96 -33.61 -13.45
N GLU A 308 -16.07 -33.48 -12.71
CA GLU A 308 -17.17 -34.44 -12.71
C GLU A 308 -17.88 -34.53 -14.07
N GLN A 309 -18.18 -33.39 -14.69
CA GLN A 309 -18.82 -33.32 -16.01
C GLN A 309 -17.97 -34.02 -17.08
N LYS A 310 -16.66 -33.77 -17.08
CA LYS A 310 -15.72 -34.34 -18.05
C LYS A 310 -15.22 -35.73 -17.64
N LYS A 311 -15.58 -36.20 -16.44
CA LYS A 311 -15.10 -37.46 -15.83
C LYS A 311 -13.57 -37.55 -15.81
N ASP A 312 -12.93 -36.42 -15.50
CA ASP A 312 -11.47 -36.29 -15.44
C ASP A 312 -11.00 -36.03 -14.00
N LEU A 313 -9.69 -35.96 -13.79
CA LEU A 313 -9.10 -35.72 -12.47
C LEU A 313 -9.35 -34.27 -12.01
N GLU A 314 -9.83 -34.13 -10.77
CA GLU A 314 -9.88 -32.85 -10.05
C GLU A 314 -8.46 -32.27 -9.90
N PRO A 315 -8.16 -31.07 -10.47
CA PRO A 315 -6.82 -30.51 -10.44
C PRO A 315 -6.37 -30.06 -9.04
N ASP A 316 -5.06 -30.04 -8.81
CA ASP A 316 -4.46 -29.29 -7.71
C ASP A 316 -4.65 -27.77 -7.95
N ILE A 317 -5.04 -27.05 -6.89
CA ILE A 317 -5.33 -25.62 -6.96
C ILE A 317 -4.07 -24.85 -6.54
N PHE A 318 -3.61 -23.94 -7.40
CA PHE A 318 -2.53 -23.00 -7.11
C PHE A 318 -3.05 -21.57 -7.15
N ILE A 319 -2.65 -20.74 -6.18
CA ILE A 319 -2.94 -19.30 -6.19
C ILE A 319 -1.67 -18.48 -5.91
N GLU A 320 -1.58 -17.29 -6.52
CA GLU A 320 -0.46 -16.35 -6.37
C GLU A 320 -0.94 -15.03 -5.70
N SER A 321 -1.63 -15.15 -4.58
CA SER A 321 -2.34 -14.04 -3.91
C SER A 321 -1.41 -13.16 -3.05
N GLY A 322 -0.41 -12.53 -3.69
CA GLY A 322 0.62 -11.74 -2.99
C GLY A 322 0.10 -10.50 -2.26
N ARG A 323 -0.75 -9.68 -2.90
CA ARG A 323 -1.33 -8.48 -2.26
C ARG A 323 -2.08 -8.83 -0.98
N PHE A 324 -2.85 -9.92 -1.00
CA PHE A 324 -3.64 -10.35 0.16
C PHE A 324 -2.78 -10.74 1.36
N VAL A 325 -1.72 -11.51 1.15
CA VAL A 325 -0.84 -11.94 2.25
C VAL A 325 0.07 -10.82 2.77
N ALA A 326 0.44 -9.87 1.92
CA ALA A 326 1.39 -8.81 2.27
C ALA A 326 0.74 -7.51 2.77
N ALA A 327 -0.50 -7.17 2.41
CA ALA A 327 -1.02 -5.82 2.63
C ALA A 327 -0.96 -5.34 4.10
N ASN A 328 -1.51 -6.10 5.04
CA ASN A 328 -1.67 -5.64 6.42
C ASN A 328 -0.44 -5.78 7.31
N HIS A 329 0.63 -6.43 6.84
CA HIS A 329 1.77 -6.72 7.70
C HIS A 329 2.56 -5.46 8.07
N ALA A 330 2.44 -4.39 7.28
CA ALA A 330 3.15 -3.15 7.49
C ALA A 330 2.18 -2.00 7.80
N VAL A 331 2.59 -1.15 8.74
CA VAL A 331 1.92 0.11 9.09
C VAL A 331 2.97 1.21 8.97
N LEU A 332 2.69 2.23 8.16
CA LEU A 332 3.49 3.45 8.12
C LEU A 332 2.97 4.39 9.20
N ILE A 333 3.86 4.88 10.04
CA ILE A 333 3.54 5.84 11.10
C ILE A 333 4.30 7.11 10.84
N ALA A 334 3.60 8.23 10.88
CA ALA A 334 4.21 9.54 10.70
C ALA A 334 3.65 10.55 11.72
N PRO A 335 4.53 11.33 12.37
CA PRO A 335 4.09 12.40 13.26
C PRO A 335 3.54 13.58 12.46
N VAL A 336 2.52 14.24 13.01
CA VAL A 336 2.05 15.55 12.55
C VAL A 336 3.04 16.61 13.03
N LEU A 337 3.55 17.41 12.11
CA LEU A 337 4.51 18.49 12.38
C LEU A 337 3.81 19.79 12.70
N GLU A 338 2.79 20.13 11.91
CA GLU A 338 2.12 21.43 11.94
C GLU A 338 0.65 21.31 11.57
N LEU A 339 -0.15 22.24 12.09
CA LEU A 339 -1.56 22.43 11.80
C LEU A 339 -1.76 23.83 11.24
N PHE A 340 -2.05 23.95 9.94
CA PHE A 340 -2.18 25.27 9.30
C PHE A 340 -3.41 26.07 9.77
N SER A 341 -4.36 25.46 10.48
CA SER A 341 -5.54 26.16 11.00
C SER A 341 -5.26 27.05 12.22
N GLN A 342 -4.08 26.94 12.84
CA GLN A 342 -3.67 27.78 13.98
C GLN A 342 -3.50 29.27 13.60
N GLU A 343 -3.46 29.58 12.30
CA GLU A 343 -3.35 30.93 11.78
C GLU A 343 -4.64 31.76 11.95
N TYR A 344 -5.80 31.11 12.11
CA TYR A 344 -7.12 31.75 12.13
C TYR A 344 -7.70 31.87 13.56
N ALA A 345 -7.01 32.60 14.42
CA ALA A 345 -7.43 32.85 15.80
C ALA A 345 -7.86 34.31 16.01
N GLU A 346 -8.78 34.54 16.96
CA GLU A 346 -9.34 35.89 17.23
C GLU A 346 -8.26 36.92 17.62
N ASN A 347 -7.18 36.47 18.28
CA ASN A 347 -6.05 37.34 18.63
C ASN A 347 -5.20 37.79 17.44
N LYS A 348 -5.41 37.23 16.24
CA LYS A 348 -4.73 37.62 15.00
C LYS A 348 -5.45 38.76 14.27
N LEU A 349 -6.68 39.09 14.68
CA LEU A 349 -7.45 40.19 14.09
C LEU A 349 -6.76 41.54 14.31
N ILE A 350 -6.61 42.30 13.24
CA ILE A 350 -6.07 43.66 13.25
C ILE A 350 -7.24 44.63 13.05
N LEU A 351 -8.04 44.83 14.10
CA LEU A 351 -9.18 45.76 14.05
C LEU A 351 -8.67 47.20 13.99
N LYS A 352 -8.78 47.82 12.81
CA LYS A 352 -8.38 49.22 12.59
C LYS A 352 -9.39 50.17 13.22
N LYS A 353 -9.00 51.44 13.35
CA LYS A 353 -9.92 52.51 13.77
C LYS A 353 -11.07 52.72 12.79
N GLN A 354 -10.83 52.44 11.51
CA GLN A 354 -11.81 52.47 10.44
C GLN A 354 -11.58 51.24 9.56
N ASN A 355 -12.45 50.24 9.67
CA ASN A 355 -12.46 49.11 8.75
C ASN A 355 -13.39 49.40 7.57
N PRO A 356 -13.24 48.69 6.45
CA PRO A 356 -14.26 48.62 5.41
C PRO A 356 -15.56 48.04 5.98
N LYS A 357 -16.70 48.51 5.46
CA LYS A 357 -18.03 48.07 5.92
C LYS A 357 -18.21 46.54 5.88
N LEU A 358 -17.66 45.88 4.87
CA LEU A 358 -17.73 44.41 4.74
C LEU A 358 -17.03 43.67 5.90
N ILE A 359 -15.95 44.23 6.47
CA ILE A 359 -15.29 43.67 7.64
C ILE A 359 -16.13 43.89 8.89
N ASP A 360 -16.74 45.07 9.04
CA ASP A 360 -17.65 45.35 10.16
C ASP A 360 -18.87 44.41 10.12
N GLU A 361 -19.43 44.14 8.93
CA GLU A 361 -20.50 43.17 8.72
C GLU A 361 -20.08 41.75 9.10
N LEU A 362 -18.90 41.29 8.66
CA LEU A 362 -18.34 40.00 9.09
C LEU A 362 -18.18 39.93 10.62
N TYR A 363 -17.75 41.01 11.26
CA TYR A 363 -17.60 41.06 12.71
C TYR A 363 -18.95 40.98 13.44
N ASP A 364 -19.97 41.63 12.90
CA ASP A 364 -21.35 41.57 13.40
C ASP A 364 -21.96 40.18 13.25
N LEU A 365 -21.71 39.50 12.12
CA LEU A 365 -22.07 38.10 11.89
C LEU A 365 -21.43 37.19 12.95
N TYR A 366 -20.11 37.30 13.15
CA TYR A 366 -19.36 36.50 14.13
C TYR A 366 -19.91 36.63 15.56
N LYS A 367 -20.29 37.85 15.97
CA LYS A 367 -20.86 38.12 17.30
C LYS A 367 -22.30 37.65 17.43
N SER A 368 -23.10 37.78 16.37
CA SER A 368 -24.55 37.57 16.39
C SER A 368 -24.97 36.15 16.02
N ILE A 369 -24.02 35.30 15.61
CA ILE A 369 -24.29 33.92 15.23
C ILE A 369 -24.86 33.10 16.41
N LYS A 370 -25.93 32.36 16.13
CA LYS A 370 -26.67 31.50 17.05
C LYS A 370 -27.28 30.33 16.26
N PRO A 371 -27.80 29.27 16.90
CA PRO A 371 -28.28 28.09 16.17
C PRO A 371 -29.36 28.37 15.11
N SER A 372 -30.18 29.41 15.29
CA SER A 372 -31.27 29.72 14.36
C SER A 372 -30.82 30.35 13.03
N ASN A 373 -29.67 31.02 13.00
CA ASN A 373 -29.15 31.74 11.82
C ASN A 373 -27.76 31.24 11.39
N ALA A 374 -27.27 30.13 11.96
CA ALA A 374 -25.92 29.65 11.72
C ALA A 374 -25.64 29.31 10.24
N LEU A 375 -26.62 28.73 9.53
CA LEU A 375 -26.48 28.42 8.10
C LEU A 375 -26.54 29.67 7.22
N GLU A 376 -27.45 30.60 7.53
CA GLU A 376 -27.57 31.88 6.82
C GLU A 376 -26.26 32.68 6.95
N TYR A 377 -25.76 32.82 8.18
CA TYR A 377 -24.55 33.60 8.45
C TYR A 377 -23.29 32.95 7.87
N LEU A 378 -23.31 31.64 7.68
CA LEU A 378 -22.24 30.96 6.97
C LEU A 378 -22.20 31.40 5.50
N HIS A 379 -23.33 31.33 4.78
CA HIS A 379 -23.40 31.76 3.38
C HIS A 379 -23.00 33.24 3.24
N ASP A 380 -23.57 34.11 4.08
CA ASP A 380 -23.26 35.54 4.04
C ASP A 380 -21.76 35.81 4.30
N SER A 381 -21.13 35.05 5.20
CA SER A 381 -19.70 35.20 5.49
C SER A 381 -18.78 34.80 4.34
N ILE A 382 -19.21 33.83 3.52
CA ILE A 382 -18.49 33.41 2.31
C ILE A 382 -18.65 34.48 1.22
N ASP A 383 -19.86 34.97 0.98
CA ASP A 383 -20.15 36.04 0.01
C ASP A 383 -19.36 37.33 0.33
N HIS A 384 -19.27 37.68 1.62
CA HIS A 384 -18.47 38.82 2.08
C HIS A 384 -16.97 38.60 1.89
N LEU A 385 -16.46 37.38 2.10
CA LEU A 385 -15.06 37.04 1.82
C LEU A 385 -14.77 37.20 0.32
N GLU A 386 -15.59 36.63 -0.55
CA GLU A 386 -15.42 36.75 -2.01
C GLU A 386 -15.46 38.21 -2.49
N SER A 387 -16.37 39.01 -1.90
CA SER A 387 -16.45 40.45 -2.16
C SER A 387 -15.17 41.17 -1.76
N ILE A 388 -14.60 40.86 -0.58
CA ILE A 388 -13.34 41.46 -0.13
C ILE A 388 -12.16 41.01 -0.99
N LEU A 389 -12.10 39.73 -1.39
CA LEU A 389 -11.06 39.23 -2.30
C LEU A 389 -11.12 39.96 -3.66
N THR A 390 -12.32 40.13 -4.20
CA THR A 390 -12.53 40.91 -5.43
C THR A 390 -12.08 42.37 -5.28
N LEU A 391 -12.40 43.01 -4.14
CA LEU A 391 -11.96 44.37 -3.86
C LEU A 391 -10.44 44.45 -3.64
N PHE A 392 -9.81 43.40 -3.11
CA PHE A 392 -8.37 43.32 -2.91
C PHE A 392 -7.65 43.27 -4.25
N ASP A 393 -8.12 42.44 -5.18
CA ASP A 393 -7.57 42.34 -6.54
C ASP A 393 -7.70 43.65 -7.32
N LEU A 394 -8.72 44.45 -7.01
CA LEU A 394 -8.94 45.78 -7.58
C LEU A 394 -8.21 46.90 -6.83
N GLY A 395 -7.51 46.61 -5.73
CA GLY A 395 -6.75 47.58 -4.93
C GLY A 395 -7.60 48.51 -4.05
N TYR A 396 -8.84 48.13 -3.72
CA TYR A 396 -9.74 48.93 -2.87
C TYR A 396 -9.64 48.63 -1.37
N VAL A 397 -9.05 47.50 -1.00
CA VAL A 397 -8.80 47.10 0.40
C VAL A 397 -7.34 46.68 0.56
N ASP A 398 -6.80 46.79 1.77
CA ASP A 398 -5.41 46.41 2.03
C ASP A 398 -5.27 44.96 2.51
N LEU A 399 -4.02 44.52 2.70
CA LEU A 399 -3.72 43.16 3.13
C LEU A 399 -4.23 42.86 4.56
N GLN A 400 -4.33 43.89 5.42
CA GLN A 400 -4.87 43.73 6.77
C GLN A 400 -6.38 43.48 6.72
N ASP A 401 -7.09 44.14 5.80
CA ASP A 401 -8.51 43.91 5.57
C ASP A 401 -8.75 42.51 5.01
N ARG A 402 -7.98 42.10 3.99
CA ARG A 402 -8.05 40.73 3.46
C ARG A 402 -7.80 39.69 4.56
N SER A 403 -6.75 39.89 5.38
CA SER A 403 -6.43 39.01 6.50
C SER A 403 -7.58 38.94 7.52
N ASN A 404 -8.15 40.09 7.91
CA ASN A 404 -9.31 40.11 8.81
C ASN A 404 -10.51 39.38 8.23
N ALA A 405 -10.77 39.50 6.92
CA ALA A 405 -11.86 38.79 6.26
C ALA A 405 -11.66 37.27 6.32
N GLU A 406 -10.47 36.80 5.93
CA GLU A 406 -10.11 35.38 5.97
C GLU A 406 -10.25 34.81 7.40
N ILE A 407 -9.73 35.53 8.42
CA ILE A 407 -9.85 35.13 9.82
C ILE A 407 -11.31 35.12 10.30
N LEU A 408 -12.07 36.18 10.03
CA LEU A 408 -13.47 36.26 10.48
C LEU A 408 -14.35 35.22 9.83
N THR A 409 -14.25 35.03 8.51
CA THR A 409 -15.00 34.00 7.80
C THR A 409 -14.65 32.61 8.36
N HIS A 410 -13.37 32.30 8.58
CA HIS A 410 -12.98 31.03 9.20
C HIS A 410 -13.56 30.84 10.61
N LEU A 411 -13.51 31.87 11.47
CA LEU A 411 -14.08 31.84 12.82
C LEU A 411 -15.61 31.69 12.81
N ILE A 412 -16.30 32.39 11.90
CA ILE A 412 -17.74 32.26 11.69
C ILE A 412 -18.07 30.84 11.28
N THR A 413 -17.36 30.28 10.30
CA THR A 413 -17.65 28.95 9.81
C THR A 413 -17.42 27.88 10.88
N LYS A 414 -16.30 27.95 11.61
CA LYS A 414 -16.03 27.05 12.74
C LYS A 414 -17.15 27.11 13.79
N LYS A 415 -17.61 28.32 14.14
CA LYS A 415 -18.70 28.53 15.11
C LYS A 415 -20.05 28.08 14.56
N ALA A 416 -20.29 28.24 13.25
CA ALA A 416 -21.49 27.77 12.57
C ALA A 416 -21.61 26.25 12.63
N ILE A 417 -20.55 25.52 12.27
CA ILE A 417 -20.50 24.05 12.34
C ILE A 417 -20.82 23.56 13.76
N LEU A 418 -20.21 24.18 14.77
CA LEU A 418 -20.46 23.84 16.19
C LEU A 418 -21.93 24.06 16.59
N LEU A 419 -22.57 25.13 16.11
CA LEU A 419 -23.94 25.49 16.45
C LEU A 419 -25.00 24.70 15.67
N LEU A 420 -24.68 24.30 14.44
CA LEU A 420 -25.56 23.49 13.58
C LEU A 420 -25.68 22.06 14.13
N GLY A 421 -24.58 21.47 14.62
CA GLY A 421 -24.53 20.11 15.16
C GLY A 421 -25.19 19.08 14.23
N ASP A 422 -25.69 17.97 14.80
CA ASP A 422 -26.38 16.90 14.03
C ASP A 422 -27.82 17.24 13.59
N LYS A 423 -28.28 18.49 13.76
CA LYS A 423 -29.70 18.87 13.59
C LYS A 423 -30.08 19.20 12.15
N GLN A 424 -29.11 19.28 11.24
CA GLN A 424 -29.31 19.58 9.82
C GLN A 424 -29.02 18.38 8.93
N ASN A 425 -29.41 18.47 7.66
CA ASN A 425 -29.17 17.42 6.67
C ASN A 425 -27.65 17.13 6.59
N PRO A 426 -27.20 15.88 6.80
CA PRO A 426 -25.78 15.53 6.78
C PRO A 426 -25.04 15.98 5.51
N ALA A 427 -25.75 16.05 4.37
CA ALA A 427 -25.18 16.48 3.09
C ALA A 427 -24.73 17.95 3.10
N ASP A 428 -25.50 18.85 3.73
CA ASP A 428 -25.16 20.28 3.79
C ASP A 428 -23.97 20.50 4.72
N LEU A 429 -23.92 19.76 5.85
CA LEU A 429 -22.83 19.83 6.81
C LEU A 429 -21.51 19.29 6.22
N LEU A 430 -21.57 18.20 5.45
CA LEU A 430 -20.42 17.66 4.73
C LEU A 430 -19.92 18.60 3.63
N ALA A 431 -20.83 19.34 2.97
CA ALA A 431 -20.45 20.33 1.97
C ALA A 431 -19.72 21.53 2.58
N ILE A 432 -20.18 21.98 3.74
CA ILE A 432 -19.51 23.04 4.51
C ILE A 432 -18.14 22.58 5.01
N GLN A 433 -18.04 21.35 5.50
CA GLN A 433 -16.78 20.79 5.99
C GLN A 433 -15.73 20.58 4.89
N ASP A 434 -16.18 20.39 3.64
CA ASP A 434 -15.33 20.34 2.45
C ASP A 434 -14.67 21.70 2.16
N GLU A 435 -15.31 22.81 2.54
CA GLU A 435 -14.74 24.15 2.39
C GLU A 435 -13.83 24.55 3.57
N VAL A 436 -13.95 23.85 4.71
CA VAL A 436 -13.38 24.27 6.02
C VAL A 436 -12.45 23.18 6.53
N GLN A 437 -11.55 22.75 5.66
CA GLN A 437 -10.60 21.69 5.96
C GLN A 437 -9.45 22.24 6.79
N GLU A 438 -9.07 21.53 7.85
CA GLU A 438 -7.80 21.76 8.50
C GLU A 438 -6.73 20.89 7.85
N ARG A 439 -5.59 21.51 7.52
CA ARG A 439 -4.48 20.84 6.85
C ARG A 439 -3.48 20.37 7.89
N TYR A 440 -3.28 19.07 7.96
CA TYR A 440 -2.34 18.40 8.85
C TYR A 440 -1.07 18.13 8.05
N LEU A 441 0.02 18.85 8.36
CA LEU A 441 1.32 18.60 7.75
C LEU A 441 1.96 17.41 8.45
N VAL A 442 2.15 16.30 7.72
CA VAL A 442 2.61 15.04 8.27
C VAL A 442 4.02 14.75 7.75
N ASN A 443 4.92 14.34 8.65
CA ASN A 443 6.32 14.09 8.33
C ASN A 443 6.52 12.76 7.59
N PHE A 444 6.15 12.70 6.33
CA PHE A 444 6.40 11.58 5.44
C PHE A 444 6.40 12.06 3.98
N SER A 445 6.66 11.14 3.05
CA SER A 445 6.41 11.40 1.63
C SER A 445 5.42 10.38 1.08
N LEU A 446 4.35 10.89 0.48
CA LEU A 446 3.30 10.13 -0.18
C LEU A 446 3.89 9.37 -1.37
N PHE A 447 4.70 10.02 -2.19
CA PHE A 447 5.39 9.42 -3.33
C PHE A 447 6.38 8.30 -2.95
N GLN A 448 6.95 8.37 -1.75
CA GLN A 448 7.87 7.35 -1.26
C GLN A 448 7.15 6.15 -0.64
N SER A 449 6.15 6.41 0.22
CA SER A 449 5.59 5.36 1.09
C SER A 449 4.20 4.89 0.67
N ILE A 450 3.51 5.64 -0.19
CA ILE A 450 2.14 5.34 -0.66
C ILE A 450 1.98 5.69 -2.17
N PRO A 451 2.88 5.24 -3.06
CA PRO A 451 2.84 5.59 -4.48
C PRO A 451 1.58 5.12 -5.23
N ASP A 452 0.92 4.03 -4.79
CA ASP A 452 -0.34 3.60 -5.43
C ASP A 452 -1.47 4.64 -5.25
N PHE A 453 -1.40 5.49 -4.21
CA PHE A 453 -2.36 6.59 -4.03
C PHE A 453 -2.26 7.58 -5.19
N TRP A 454 -1.04 8.05 -5.49
CA TRP A 454 -0.78 8.96 -6.60
C TRP A 454 -1.01 8.31 -7.96
N GLY A 455 -0.50 7.09 -8.16
CA GLY A 455 -0.50 6.46 -9.48
C GLY A 455 -1.84 5.86 -9.92
N LEU A 456 -2.67 5.42 -8.96
CA LEU A 456 -3.86 4.60 -9.23
C LEU A 456 -5.10 4.98 -8.40
N GLU A 457 -5.04 6.10 -7.67
CA GLU A 457 -6.07 6.53 -6.72
C GLU A 457 -6.39 5.46 -5.65
N GLN A 458 -5.42 4.59 -5.33
CA GLN A 458 -5.59 3.58 -4.29
C GLN A 458 -5.64 4.27 -2.93
N ASN A 459 -6.73 4.05 -2.19
CA ASN A 459 -6.87 4.62 -0.85
C ASN A 459 -6.39 3.62 0.19
N PHE A 460 -5.86 4.14 1.30
CA PHE A 460 -5.38 3.37 2.43
C PHE A 460 -6.13 3.84 3.69
N PRO A 461 -6.46 2.95 4.63
CA PRO A 461 -7.03 3.37 5.89
C PRO A 461 -6.07 4.25 6.68
N ILE A 462 -6.59 5.36 7.22
CA ILE A 462 -5.83 6.34 7.97
C ILE A 462 -6.56 6.59 9.29
N MET A 463 -5.83 6.45 10.39
CA MET A 463 -6.38 6.79 11.70
C MET A 463 -5.27 7.28 12.66
N PRO A 464 -5.63 8.08 13.67
CA PRO A 464 -4.74 8.39 14.78
C PRO A 464 -4.32 7.13 15.54
N LEU A 465 -3.11 7.15 16.09
CA LEU A 465 -2.61 6.03 16.90
C LEU A 465 -3.21 6.00 18.32
N ASP A 466 -3.59 7.15 18.85
CA ASP A 466 -4.19 7.35 20.16
C ASP A 466 -5.32 8.40 20.13
N ARG A 467 -5.85 8.77 21.30
CA ARG A 467 -7.03 9.66 21.48
C ARG A 467 -8.33 9.14 20.87
N LEU A 468 -8.43 7.86 20.53
CA LEU A 468 -9.61 7.24 19.91
C LEU A 468 -10.79 7.06 20.89
N ASP A 469 -10.59 7.38 22.18
CA ASP A 469 -11.63 7.51 23.20
C ASP A 469 -12.24 8.92 23.23
N GLU A 470 -11.65 9.86 22.49
CA GLU A 470 -12.17 11.20 22.22
C GLU A 470 -12.84 11.21 20.84
N GLU A 471 -13.82 12.10 20.63
CA GLU A 471 -14.47 12.23 19.33
C GLU A 471 -13.70 13.25 18.48
N PRO A 472 -13.23 12.88 17.27
CA PRO A 472 -12.57 13.83 16.37
C PRO A 472 -13.59 14.85 15.85
N THR A 473 -13.16 16.11 15.72
CA THR A 473 -14.07 17.23 15.42
C THR A 473 -13.66 18.06 14.20
N ARG A 474 -12.56 17.69 13.54
CA ARG A 474 -11.94 18.49 12.48
C ARG A 474 -11.90 17.74 11.17
N SER A 475 -12.58 18.23 10.14
CA SER A 475 -12.43 17.72 8.77
C SER A 475 -10.99 17.97 8.33
N ALA A 476 -10.28 16.91 8.00
CA ALA A 476 -8.85 16.95 7.80
C ALA A 476 -8.48 16.65 6.35
N SER A 477 -7.61 17.47 5.79
CA SER A 477 -6.74 17.11 4.66
C SER A 477 -5.33 16.86 5.18
N ILE A 478 -4.69 15.79 4.70
CA ILE A 478 -3.33 15.43 5.12
C ILE A 478 -2.38 15.85 4.02
N TRP A 479 -1.41 16.68 4.37
CA TRP A 479 -0.37 17.13 3.46
C TRP A 479 0.95 16.46 3.86
N ASP A 480 1.67 15.94 2.88
CA ASP A 480 3.03 15.48 3.10
C ASP A 480 4.00 16.69 3.10
N ILE A 481 5.28 16.45 3.38
CA ILE A 481 6.30 17.51 3.46
C ILE A 481 6.95 17.87 2.11
N THR A 482 6.38 17.40 1.00
CA THR A 482 6.92 17.70 -0.33
C THR A 482 6.46 19.06 -0.82
N CYS A 483 7.23 19.66 -1.74
CA CYS A 483 6.84 20.91 -2.39
C CYS A 483 5.79 20.72 -3.49
N ASP A 484 5.45 19.47 -3.83
CA ASP A 484 4.49 19.14 -4.88
C ASP A 484 3.08 19.16 -4.31
N SER A 485 2.18 19.91 -4.95
CA SER A 485 0.77 19.99 -4.52
C SER A 485 0.03 18.67 -4.67
N ASP A 486 0.51 17.74 -5.49
CA ASP A 486 -0.04 16.38 -5.59
C ASP A 486 0.32 15.51 -4.36
N GLY A 487 1.20 16.00 -3.47
CA GLY A 487 1.57 15.39 -2.19
C GLY A 487 0.53 15.52 -1.09
N GLU A 488 -0.76 15.51 -1.42
CA GLU A 488 -1.86 15.64 -0.46
C GLU A 488 -2.88 14.49 -0.54
N ILE A 489 -3.46 14.17 0.60
CA ILE A 489 -4.69 13.39 0.72
C ILE A 489 -5.78 14.39 1.10
N SER A 490 -6.39 14.98 0.08
CA SER A 490 -7.46 15.96 0.24
C SER A 490 -8.68 15.33 0.91
N TYR A 491 -9.41 16.12 1.69
CA TYR A 491 -10.71 15.69 2.21
C TYR A 491 -11.69 15.49 1.03
N SER A 492 -12.62 14.55 1.19
CA SER A 492 -13.69 14.33 0.22
C SER A 492 -14.97 13.94 0.95
N LYS A 493 -16.13 14.33 0.41
CA LYS A 493 -17.45 13.98 0.97
C LYS A 493 -17.70 12.47 0.98
N ASP A 494 -17.13 11.74 0.02
CA ASP A 494 -17.20 10.28 -0.05
C ASP A 494 -16.23 9.64 0.96
N LYS A 495 -15.15 10.34 1.31
CA LYS A 495 -14.09 9.88 2.20
C LYS A 495 -13.84 10.86 3.35
N PRO A 496 -14.84 11.11 4.21
CA PRO A 496 -14.74 12.17 5.18
C PRO A 496 -13.79 11.77 6.32
N LEU A 497 -12.57 12.31 6.29
CA LEU A 497 -11.59 12.09 7.35
C LEU A 497 -11.73 13.17 8.42
N PHE A 498 -11.91 12.76 9.67
CA PHE A 498 -11.92 13.64 10.82
C PHE A 498 -10.75 13.34 11.75
N LEU A 499 -10.10 14.37 12.28
CA LEU A 499 -9.01 14.27 13.25
C LEU A 499 -9.30 15.10 14.50
N HIS A 500 -8.53 14.86 15.55
CA HIS A 500 -8.61 15.59 16.82
C HIS A 500 -7.91 16.95 16.71
N ASP A 501 -8.48 17.95 17.37
CA ASP A 501 -7.85 19.27 17.53
C ASP A 501 -6.75 19.16 18.58
N VAL A 502 -5.48 19.17 18.14
CA VAL A 502 -4.30 18.96 18.98
C VAL A 502 -3.34 20.12 18.88
N ASP A 503 -2.52 20.31 19.92
CA ASP A 503 -1.45 21.30 19.92
C ASP A 503 -0.10 20.61 19.72
N VAL A 504 0.38 20.58 18.48
CA VAL A 504 1.63 19.90 18.07
C VAL A 504 2.89 20.43 18.77
N GLU A 505 2.84 21.64 19.35
CA GLU A 505 3.93 22.18 20.17
C GLU A 505 3.93 21.61 21.60
N LYS A 506 2.76 21.22 22.11
CA LYS A 506 2.59 20.69 23.48
C LYS A 506 2.56 19.17 23.54
N GLU A 507 2.08 18.53 22.49
CA GLU A 507 1.90 17.09 22.45
C GLU A 507 2.27 16.49 21.09
N ASN A 508 2.52 15.18 21.07
CA ASN A 508 2.79 14.48 19.82
C ASN A 508 1.52 13.80 19.32
N TYR A 509 1.24 13.97 18.04
CA TYR A 509 0.12 13.36 17.37
C TYR A 509 0.64 12.57 16.17
N PHE A 510 0.25 11.30 16.07
CA PHE A 510 0.74 10.40 15.04
C PHE A 510 -0.42 9.84 14.24
N LEU A 511 -0.24 9.79 12.92
CA LEU A 511 -1.14 9.11 12.02
C LEU A 511 -0.53 7.77 11.58
N GLY A 512 -1.40 6.76 11.50
CA GLY A 512 -1.07 5.44 10.99
C GLY A 512 -1.74 5.24 9.64
N PHE A 513 -0.95 4.83 8.65
CA PHE A 513 -1.41 4.41 7.34
C PHE A 513 -1.30 2.89 7.26
N PHE A 514 -2.44 2.24 7.14
CA PHE A 514 -2.54 0.78 7.22
C PHE A 514 -2.66 0.16 5.83
N LEU A 515 -2.43 -1.16 5.75
CA LEU A 515 -2.50 -1.93 4.51
C LEU A 515 -1.44 -1.53 3.45
N VAL A 516 -0.35 -0.86 3.87
CA VAL A 516 0.71 -0.36 2.99
C VAL A 516 1.80 -1.40 2.65
N GLY A 517 1.71 -2.62 3.17
CA GLY A 517 2.76 -3.64 3.02
C GLY A 517 2.86 -4.31 1.65
N ALA A 518 1.97 -3.98 0.71
CA ALA A 518 1.96 -4.53 -0.65
C ALA A 518 2.15 -3.42 -1.68
N TYR A 519 3.09 -3.62 -2.62
CA TYR A 519 3.46 -2.73 -3.72
C TYR A 519 4.08 -1.37 -3.34
N GLN A 520 3.82 -0.83 -2.16
CA GLN A 520 4.20 0.55 -1.87
C GLN A 520 5.72 0.75 -1.84
N GLU A 521 6.43 -0.08 -1.08
CA GLU A 521 7.88 0.05 -0.90
C GLU A 521 8.68 -0.23 -2.20
N VAL A 522 8.14 -1.08 -3.08
CA VAL A 522 8.79 -1.46 -4.34
C VAL A 522 8.54 -0.44 -5.46
N LEU A 523 7.50 0.40 -5.28
CA LEU A 523 7.14 1.50 -6.18
C LEU A 523 7.57 2.87 -5.66
N GLY A 524 8.17 2.95 -4.46
CA GLY A 524 8.57 4.21 -3.83
C GLY A 524 9.51 5.03 -4.72
N MET A 525 9.07 6.23 -5.11
CA MET A 525 9.72 7.03 -6.16
C MET A 525 10.88 7.91 -5.65
N LYS A 526 11.15 7.94 -4.34
CA LYS A 526 12.17 8.81 -3.70
C LYS A 526 12.08 10.29 -4.10
N HIS A 527 10.87 10.84 -4.23
CA HIS A 527 10.65 12.25 -4.62
C HIS A 527 11.34 13.21 -3.63
N ASN A 528 11.94 14.29 -4.13
CA ASN A 528 12.76 15.24 -3.34
C ASN A 528 13.86 14.59 -2.49
N LEU A 529 14.37 13.41 -2.89
CA LEU A 529 15.39 12.64 -2.18
C LEU A 529 14.94 12.12 -0.79
N PHE A 530 13.64 12.10 -0.51
CA PHE A 530 13.14 11.40 0.67
C PHE A 530 13.28 9.89 0.45
N THR A 531 14.30 9.31 1.07
CA THR A 531 14.60 7.87 0.98
C THR A 531 13.58 7.04 1.77
N HIS A 532 13.69 5.72 1.69
CA HIS A 532 12.85 4.83 2.49
C HIS A 532 12.94 5.20 3.99
N PRO A 533 11.80 5.30 4.70
CA PRO A 533 11.80 5.63 6.13
C PRO A 533 12.46 4.53 6.95
N THR A 534 12.83 4.83 8.19
CA THR A 534 13.33 3.81 9.12
C THR A 534 12.28 2.71 9.26
N GLU A 535 12.69 1.45 9.14
CA GLU A 535 11.80 0.31 9.36
C GLU A 535 12.23 -0.53 10.55
N ALA A 536 11.26 -1.17 11.20
CA ALA A 536 11.49 -2.07 12.31
C ALA A 536 10.53 -3.27 12.25
N ILE A 537 11.02 -4.43 12.68
CA ILE A 537 10.24 -5.66 12.79
C ILE A 537 9.79 -5.82 14.24
N ILE A 538 8.49 -5.95 14.45
CA ILE A 538 7.89 -6.08 15.78
C ILE A 538 7.42 -7.52 16.00
N SER A 539 8.19 -8.24 16.80
CA SER A 539 7.83 -9.58 17.27
C SER A 539 6.89 -9.47 18.48
N ILE A 540 5.88 -10.35 18.56
CA ILE A 540 4.88 -10.33 19.64
C ILE A 540 4.73 -11.75 20.17
N ASN A 541 4.77 -11.90 21.49
CA ASN A 541 4.62 -13.17 22.20
C ASN A 541 3.88 -12.96 23.55
N GLU A 542 3.75 -14.01 24.36
CA GLU A 542 3.05 -13.98 25.64
C GLU A 542 3.68 -12.99 26.67
N LYS A 543 4.95 -12.62 26.50
CA LYS A 543 5.64 -11.66 27.38
C LYS A 543 5.32 -10.22 27.02
N GLY A 544 5.16 -9.91 25.73
CA GLY A 544 4.94 -8.56 25.23
C GLY A 544 5.30 -8.45 23.76
N TYR A 545 5.87 -7.31 23.37
CA TYR A 545 6.49 -7.11 22.06
C TYR A 545 8.00 -6.92 22.21
N GLU A 546 8.73 -7.16 21.13
CA GLU A 546 10.16 -6.93 21.01
C GLU A 546 10.44 -6.26 19.66
N VAL A 547 11.18 -5.16 19.69
CA VAL A 547 11.64 -4.45 18.50
C VAL A 547 12.94 -5.07 18.03
N GLU A 548 12.97 -5.53 16.78
CA GLU A 548 14.15 -6.16 16.18
C GLU A 548 14.32 -5.76 14.71
N GLY A 549 15.49 -6.03 14.14
CA GLY A 549 15.75 -5.84 12.71
C GLY A 549 15.55 -4.40 12.22
N ILE A 550 15.94 -3.41 13.02
CA ILE A 550 15.84 -1.99 12.66
C ILE A 550 16.77 -1.71 11.47
N ILE A 551 16.23 -1.04 10.46
CA ILE A 551 16.99 -0.46 9.35
C ILE A 551 16.71 1.03 9.36
N GLU A 552 17.75 1.81 9.65
CA GLU A 552 17.64 3.27 9.72
C GLU A 552 17.51 3.89 8.32
N ALA A 553 16.77 5.00 8.23
CA ALA A 553 16.71 5.80 7.02
C ALA A 553 18.11 6.28 6.60
N GLN A 554 18.36 6.30 5.30
CA GLN A 554 19.61 6.80 4.73
C GLN A 554 19.86 8.27 5.15
N SER A 555 21.12 8.61 5.36
CA SER A 555 21.53 9.99 5.56
C SER A 555 21.46 10.80 4.26
N ILE A 556 21.55 12.12 4.36
CA ILE A 556 21.65 13.00 3.18
C ILE A 556 22.86 12.61 2.32
N LEU A 557 23.99 12.23 2.93
CA LEU A 557 25.16 11.77 2.17
C LEU A 557 24.91 10.48 1.40
N ASP A 558 24.29 9.48 2.03
CA ASP A 558 23.97 8.20 1.38
C ASP A 558 23.01 8.43 0.19
N ALA A 559 22.01 9.30 0.37
CA ALA A 559 21.06 9.64 -0.69
C ALA A 559 21.73 10.34 -1.89
N LEU A 560 22.79 11.12 -1.65
CA LEU A 560 23.59 11.73 -2.71
C LEU A 560 24.49 10.70 -3.40
N GLU A 561 25.09 9.78 -2.66
CA GLU A 561 25.91 8.68 -3.22
C GLU A 561 25.09 7.75 -4.12
N ASP A 562 23.86 7.44 -3.74
CA ASP A 562 22.89 6.68 -4.56
C ASP A 562 22.62 7.33 -5.94
N LEU A 563 22.91 8.63 -6.09
CA LEU A 563 22.80 9.39 -7.34
C LEU A 563 24.15 9.57 -8.07
N ASP A 564 25.16 8.79 -7.70
CA ASP A 564 26.53 8.84 -8.24
C ASP A 564 27.28 10.16 -7.95
N TYR A 565 26.89 10.91 -6.91
CA TYR A 565 27.70 12.05 -6.45
C TYR A 565 28.95 11.58 -5.67
N ASP A 566 30.08 12.24 -5.93
CA ASP A 566 31.29 12.06 -5.14
C ASP A 566 31.15 12.79 -3.79
N ILE A 567 30.86 12.03 -2.73
CA ILE A 567 30.73 12.56 -1.37
C ILE A 567 32.00 13.30 -0.93
N HIS A 568 33.19 12.79 -1.25
CA HIS A 568 34.45 13.44 -0.86
C HIS A 568 34.58 14.80 -1.53
N ALA A 569 34.28 14.88 -2.82
CA ALA A 569 34.30 16.15 -3.55
C ALA A 569 33.27 17.15 -2.99
N ILE A 570 32.06 16.70 -2.61
CA ILE A 570 31.03 17.55 -2.00
C ILE A 570 31.49 18.10 -0.64
N MET A 571 32.05 17.26 0.23
CA MET A 571 32.54 17.71 1.52
C MET A 571 33.71 18.68 1.36
N ASP A 572 34.65 18.41 0.44
CA ASP A 572 35.79 19.28 0.17
C ASP A 572 35.35 20.66 -0.30
N ILE A 573 34.41 20.75 -1.26
CA ILE A 573 33.92 22.05 -1.74
C ILE A 573 33.14 22.81 -0.66
N LEU A 574 32.34 22.12 0.17
CA LEU A 574 31.63 22.77 1.28
C LEU A 574 32.59 23.31 2.34
N ASN A 575 33.60 22.51 2.72
CA ASN A 575 34.66 22.90 3.63
C ASN A 575 35.46 24.10 3.12
N GLU A 576 35.83 24.07 1.84
CA GLU A 576 36.56 25.15 1.18
C GLU A 576 35.76 26.46 1.20
N ARG A 577 34.47 26.40 0.85
CA ARG A 577 33.56 27.56 0.85
C ARG A 577 33.43 28.19 2.24
N ILE A 578 33.28 27.38 3.29
CA ILE A 578 33.20 27.88 4.67
C ILE A 578 34.54 28.51 5.09
N SER A 579 35.65 27.85 4.77
CA SER A 579 37.00 28.32 5.09
C SER A 579 37.33 29.65 4.42
N ASN A 580 36.94 29.81 3.15
CA ASN A 580 37.16 31.01 2.35
C ASN A 580 36.17 32.15 2.66
N SER A 581 35.08 31.87 3.40
CA SER A 581 34.10 32.89 3.76
C SER A 581 34.73 34.04 4.55
N LYS A 582 34.38 35.26 4.15
CA LYS A 582 34.81 36.52 4.80
C LYS A 582 33.71 37.16 5.67
N LEU A 583 32.54 36.51 5.73
CA LEU A 583 31.38 37.01 6.49
C LEU A 583 31.40 36.57 7.96
N VAL A 584 32.21 35.56 8.29
CA VAL A 584 32.27 34.93 9.61
C VAL A 584 33.73 34.75 10.06
N ASN A 585 33.97 34.79 11.36
CA ASN A 585 35.31 34.56 11.94
C ASN A 585 35.62 33.07 12.11
N ASP A 586 36.88 32.74 12.41
CA ASP A 586 37.34 31.34 12.50
C ASP A 586 36.63 30.51 13.58
N LYS A 587 36.20 31.13 14.67
CA LYS A 587 35.42 30.43 15.71
C LYS A 587 34.02 30.06 15.18
N GLN A 588 33.38 30.97 14.47
CA GLN A 588 32.09 30.73 13.80
C GLN A 588 32.22 29.68 12.70
N LYS A 589 33.29 29.71 11.88
CA LYS A 589 33.54 28.70 10.84
C LYS A 589 33.60 27.28 11.41
N LYS A 590 34.34 27.08 12.52
CA LYS A 590 34.43 25.77 13.19
C LYS A 590 33.07 25.29 13.71
N HIS A 591 32.25 26.22 14.20
CA HIS A 591 30.90 25.90 14.66
C HIS A 591 30.00 25.47 13.49
N ILE A 592 30.00 26.24 12.39
CA ILE A 592 29.25 25.94 11.16
C ILE A 592 29.66 24.58 10.58
N LEU A 593 30.96 24.25 10.60
CA LEU A 593 31.43 22.94 10.19
C LEU A 593 30.81 21.82 11.06
N GLY A 594 30.79 22.00 12.39
CA GLY A 594 30.15 21.02 13.28
C GLY A 594 28.67 20.79 12.95
N GLU A 595 27.92 21.86 12.66
CA GLU A 595 26.51 21.78 12.25
C GLU A 595 26.36 21.08 10.89
N LEU A 596 27.15 21.50 9.89
CA LEU A 596 27.09 20.94 8.55
C LEU A 596 27.37 19.43 8.55
N TYR A 597 28.42 18.99 9.25
CA TYR A 597 28.74 17.57 9.34
C TYR A 597 27.66 16.78 10.07
N LEU A 598 27.03 17.36 11.09
CA LEU A 598 25.88 16.73 11.74
C LEU A 598 24.73 16.54 10.75
N PHE A 599 24.35 17.59 10.00
CA PHE A 599 23.23 17.52 9.06
C PHE A 599 23.48 16.60 7.89
N LEU A 600 24.70 16.56 7.35
CA LEU A 600 25.07 15.66 6.26
C LEU A 600 24.94 14.18 6.65
N ASN A 601 25.18 13.85 7.91
CA ASN A 601 25.08 12.48 8.44
C ASN A 601 23.69 12.16 9.04
N ASP A 602 22.74 13.09 8.96
CA ASP A 602 21.37 12.88 9.42
C ASP A 602 20.46 12.56 8.23
N ASN A 603 19.28 12.00 8.52
CA ASN A 603 18.30 11.71 7.48
C ASN A 603 17.62 12.98 6.96
N GLY A 604 17.06 12.90 5.75
CA GLY A 604 16.44 14.05 5.07
C GLY A 604 15.06 14.45 5.57
N TYR A 605 14.40 13.65 6.43
CA TYR A 605 13.06 13.98 6.94
C TYR A 605 13.11 15.17 7.92
N LEU A 606 12.01 15.92 8.00
CA LEU A 606 11.96 17.08 8.89
C LEU A 606 11.93 16.66 10.36
N LYS A 607 12.32 17.58 11.22
CA LYS A 607 12.15 17.48 12.67
C LYS A 607 11.01 18.42 13.07
N SER A 608 10.31 18.09 14.16
CA SER A 608 9.28 18.98 14.70
C SER A 608 9.89 20.34 14.99
N ILE A 609 9.18 21.39 14.59
CA ILE A 609 9.65 22.77 14.68
C ILE A 609 9.82 23.18 16.15
N GLY A 610 9.00 22.62 17.05
CA GLY A 610 9.04 22.91 18.49
C GLY A 610 8.79 24.39 18.81
N VAL A 611 8.67 24.72 20.10
CA VAL A 611 8.58 26.11 20.60
C VAL A 611 9.93 26.82 20.53
#